data_AF-A0A2S7XN41-F1
#
_entry.id   AF-A0A2S7XN41-F1
#
_cell.length_a   1.000
_cell.length_b   1.000
_cell.length_c   1.000
_cell.angle_alpha   90.00
_cell.angle_beta   90.00
_cell.angle_gamma   90.00
#
_symmetry.space_group_name_H-M   'P 1'
#
loop_
_entity.id
_entity.type
_entity.pdbx_description
1 polymer ?
#
loop_
_entity_poly.entity_id
_entity_poly.type
_entity_poly.pdbx_seq_one_letter_code
_entity_poly.pdbx_strand_id
1 'polypeptide(L)'
;MNLTTDQAAFSTALNALVLGSGNDWQESQLEALMQVALHSNEIGFRSGAVKTFVLMTDADYHRAGDGIEAGITTANNGDGILNGTPAGAGEDYPTVTMVASITSCGYSAHFLQ
;
A
#
# COMPACT_ATOMS: atom_id res chain seq x y z
N MET A 1 7.75 -1.00 11.02
CA MET A 1 8.87 -1.95 11.19
C MET A 1 9.43 -2.28 9.82
N ASN A 2 10.68 -2.73 9.72
CA ASN A 2 11.26 -3.20 8.46
C ASN A 2 11.27 -4.74 8.43
N LEU A 3 11.55 -5.33 7.27
CA LEU A 3 11.74 -6.78 7.15
C LEU A 3 12.83 -7.26 8.12
N THR A 4 12.52 -8.31 8.86
CA THR A 4 13.37 -8.84 9.93
C THR A 4 13.32 -10.37 9.94
N THR A 5 14.40 -10.98 10.41
CA THR A 5 14.46 -12.42 10.71
C THR A 5 14.02 -12.74 12.14
N ASP A 6 13.74 -11.71 12.96
CA ASP A 6 13.28 -11.85 14.33
C ASP A 6 11.76 -12.05 14.37
N GLN A 7 11.34 -13.29 14.63
CA GLN A 7 9.93 -13.66 14.73
C GLN A 7 9.22 -13.02 15.94
N ALA A 8 9.95 -12.77 17.04
CA ALA A 8 9.38 -12.12 18.22
C ALA A 8 9.08 -10.65 17.91
N ALA A 9 10.02 -9.95 17.26
CA ALA A 9 9.81 -8.58 16.81
C ALA A 9 8.63 -8.45 15.85
N PHE A 10 8.47 -9.39 14.92
CA PHE A 10 7.31 -9.46 14.02
C PHE A 10 6.00 -9.66 14.80
N SER A 11 5.96 -10.64 15.71
CA SER A 11 4.77 -10.92 16.54
C SER A 11 4.38 -9.71 17.39
N THR A 12 5.36 -9.02 17.99
CA THR A 12 5.13 -7.80 18.75
C THR A 12 4.56 -6.68 17.89
N ALA A 13 5.10 -6.46 16.69
CA ALA A 13 4.59 -5.43 15.79
C ALA A 13 3.15 -5.73 15.31
N LEU A 14 2.86 -7.01 15.01
CA LEU A 14 1.53 -7.46 14.63
C LEU A 14 0.51 -7.25 15.75
N ASN A 15 0.87 -7.62 16.99
CA ASN A 15 0.01 -7.46 18.16
C ASN A 15 -0.19 -5.99 18.57
N ALA A 16 0.64 -5.08 18.08
CA ALA A 16 0.54 -3.64 18.34
C ALA A 16 -0.30 -2.88 17.30
N LEU A 17 -0.82 -3.56 16.26
CA LEU A 17 -1.69 -2.93 15.27
C LEU A 17 -2.99 -2.42 15.93
N VAL A 18 -3.43 -1.25 15.48
CA VAL A 18 -4.69 -0.63 15.89
C VAL A 18 -5.58 -0.53 14.66
N LEU A 19 -6.86 -0.86 14.81
CA LEU A 19 -7.83 -0.77 13.72
C LEU A 19 -8.26 0.68 13.49
N GLY A 20 -8.35 1.08 12.22
CA GLY A 20 -8.93 2.34 11.76
C GLY A 20 -10.33 2.15 11.18
N SER A 21 -10.91 3.22 10.62
CA SER A 21 -12.18 3.20 9.89
C SER A 21 -12.17 4.26 8.78
N GLY A 22 -12.58 3.88 7.55
CA GLY A 22 -12.60 4.73 6.35
C GLY A 22 -13.93 5.46 6.06
N ASN A 23 -15.02 5.08 6.73
CA ASN A 23 -16.42 5.54 6.54
C ASN A 23 -17.16 5.02 5.30
N ASP A 24 -16.53 4.20 4.47
CA ASP A 24 -17.17 3.45 3.38
C ASP A 24 -16.67 2.00 3.35
N TRP A 25 -17.01 1.24 2.29
CA TRP A 25 -16.66 -0.18 2.21
C TRP A 25 -15.32 -0.43 1.52
N GLN A 26 -14.90 0.40 0.57
CA GLN A 26 -13.70 0.14 -0.22
C GLN A 26 -12.46 0.65 0.52
N GLU A 27 -11.36 -0.09 0.38
CA GLU A 27 -10.13 0.19 1.12
C GLU A 27 -8.96 0.61 0.21
N SER A 28 -7.95 1.24 0.80
CA SER A 28 -6.80 1.86 0.09
C SER A 28 -5.69 0.88 -0.32
N GLN A 29 -6.06 -0.32 -0.76
CA GLN A 29 -5.14 -1.45 -1.03
C GLN A 29 -4.09 -1.12 -2.11
N LEU A 30 -4.49 -0.42 -3.17
CA LEU A 30 -3.61 -0.07 -4.30
C LEU A 30 -2.54 0.96 -3.89
N GLU A 31 -2.91 1.92 -3.05
CA GLU A 31 -1.97 2.92 -2.49
C GLU A 31 -0.90 2.21 -1.64
N ALA A 32 -1.32 1.31 -0.75
CA ALA A 32 -0.40 0.54 0.08
C ALA A 32 0.60 -0.28 -0.77
N LEU A 33 0.13 -0.96 -1.81
CA LEU A 33 1.00 -1.74 -2.71
C LEU A 33 1.99 -0.84 -3.46
N MET A 34 1.54 0.30 -3.96
CA MET A 34 2.42 1.27 -4.64
C MET A 34 3.51 1.78 -3.71
N GLN A 35 3.14 2.27 -2.52
CA GLN A 35 4.06 2.85 -1.55
C GLN A 35 5.10 1.84 -1.08
N VAL A 36 4.68 0.62 -0.77
CA VAL A 36 5.57 -0.46 -0.37
C VAL A 36 6.59 -0.78 -1.47
N ALA A 37 6.18 -0.76 -2.73
CA ALA A 37 7.09 -1.02 -3.85
C ALA A 37 8.07 0.14 -4.09
N LEU A 38 7.62 1.40 -4.00
CA LEU A 38 8.46 2.59 -4.14
C LEU A 38 9.46 2.75 -2.98
N HIS A 39 9.09 2.34 -1.77
CA HIS A 39 9.94 2.39 -0.56
C HIS A 39 10.66 1.07 -0.29
N SER A 40 11.00 0.32 -1.34
CA SER A 40 11.61 -1.01 -1.25
C SER A 40 12.85 -1.08 -0.33
N ASN A 41 13.67 -0.02 -0.36
CA ASN A 41 14.90 0.06 0.43
C ASN A 41 14.61 0.30 1.91
N GLU A 42 13.62 1.14 2.22
CA GLU A 42 13.21 1.46 3.58
C GLU A 42 12.56 0.25 4.25
N ILE A 43 11.75 -0.50 3.50
CA ILE A 43 11.17 -1.76 3.95
C ILE A 43 12.23 -2.85 4.15
N GLY A 44 13.36 -2.76 3.43
CA GLY A 44 14.48 -3.69 3.57
C GLY A 44 14.43 -4.90 2.64
N PHE A 45 13.76 -4.79 1.48
CA PHE A 45 13.84 -5.85 0.47
C PHE A 45 15.28 -6.03 -0.01
N ARG A 46 15.77 -7.28 0.02
CA ARG A 46 17.13 -7.62 -0.38
C ARG A 46 17.22 -7.80 -1.90
N SER A 47 18.34 -7.36 -2.47
CA SER A 47 18.68 -7.67 -3.86
C SER A 47 18.78 -9.19 -4.06
N GLY A 48 18.24 -9.70 -5.17
CA GLY A 48 18.23 -11.12 -5.51
C GLY A 48 17.26 -12.01 -4.69
N ALA A 49 16.52 -11.45 -3.74
CA ALA A 49 15.45 -12.17 -3.06
C ALA A 49 14.13 -12.07 -3.83
N VAL A 50 13.28 -13.10 -3.73
CA VAL A 50 11.88 -12.98 -4.11
C VAL A 50 11.23 -11.99 -3.14
N LYS A 51 10.64 -10.91 -3.67
CA LYS A 51 9.94 -9.91 -2.88
C LYS A 51 8.46 -10.27 -2.88
N THR A 52 7.92 -10.61 -1.72
CA THR A 52 6.53 -11.06 -1.60
C THR A 52 5.72 -10.08 -0.77
N PHE A 53 4.53 -9.76 -1.25
CA PHE A 53 3.49 -9.06 -0.52
C PHE A 53 2.37 -10.01 -0.17
N VAL A 54 1.91 -9.93 1.07
CA VAL A 54 0.68 -10.59 1.52
C VAL A 54 -0.29 -9.48 1.88
N LEU A 55 -1.30 -9.28 1.04
CA LEU A 55 -2.37 -8.32 1.28
C LEU A 55 -3.53 -9.06 1.95
N MET A 56 -3.95 -8.57 3.10
CA MET A 56 -5.05 -9.14 3.89
C MET A 56 -6.16 -8.09 3.98
N THR A 57 -7.34 -8.42 3.47
CA THR A 57 -8.50 -7.53 3.46
C THR A 57 -9.77 -8.36 3.27
N ASP A 58 -10.89 -7.91 3.83
CA ASP A 58 -12.23 -8.46 3.64
C ASP A 58 -13.10 -7.59 2.73
N ALA A 59 -12.50 -6.58 2.07
CA ALA A 59 -13.18 -5.56 1.30
C ALA A 59 -12.63 -5.42 -0.14
N ASP A 60 -13.43 -4.79 -0.99
CA ASP A 60 -12.97 -4.32 -2.30
C ASP A 60 -12.02 -3.13 -2.14
N TYR A 61 -11.34 -2.74 -3.22
CA TYR A 61 -10.39 -1.62 -3.21
C TYR A 61 -10.92 -0.38 -3.92
N HIS A 62 -10.45 0.78 -3.47
CA HIS A 62 -10.56 2.02 -4.22
C HIS A 62 -9.54 2.10 -5.36
N ARG A 63 -9.95 2.77 -6.45
CA ARG A 63 -9.14 3.00 -7.65
C ARG A 63 -9.27 4.45 -8.13
N ALA A 64 -8.35 4.85 -9.02
CA ALA A 64 -8.40 6.16 -9.64
C ALA A 64 -9.81 6.52 -10.15
N GLY A 65 -10.29 7.70 -9.76
CA GLY A 65 -11.64 8.21 -9.95
C GLY A 65 -12.47 8.22 -8.67
N ASP A 66 -12.23 7.30 -7.74
CA ASP A 66 -13.05 7.15 -6.53
C ASP A 66 -12.82 8.29 -5.53
N GLY A 67 -11.62 8.90 -5.48
CA GLY A 67 -11.31 10.02 -4.60
C GLY A 67 -12.18 11.27 -4.82
N ILE A 68 -12.88 11.35 -5.95
CA ILE A 68 -13.84 12.43 -6.24
C ILE A 68 -14.94 12.49 -5.17
N GLU A 69 -15.38 11.35 -4.63
CA GLU A 69 -16.41 11.30 -3.57
C GLU A 69 -15.93 11.96 -2.27
N ALA A 70 -14.61 11.97 -2.04
CA ALA A 70 -13.95 12.66 -0.94
C ALA A 70 -13.46 14.09 -1.29
N GLY A 71 -13.75 14.58 -2.51
CA GLY A 71 -13.29 15.89 -2.99
C GLY A 71 -11.84 15.93 -3.46
N ILE A 72 -11.19 14.78 -3.58
CA ILE A 72 -9.81 14.64 -4.05
C ILE A 72 -9.83 14.47 -5.57
N THR A 73 -9.29 15.46 -6.29
CA THR A 73 -9.34 15.51 -7.76
C THR A 73 -7.95 15.52 -8.42
N THR A 74 -6.89 15.65 -7.62
CA THR A 74 -5.52 15.54 -8.10
C THR A 74 -5.21 14.07 -8.36
N ALA A 75 -4.86 13.69 -9.58
CA ALA A 75 -4.48 12.31 -9.88
C ALA A 75 -3.18 11.93 -9.17
N ASN A 76 -3.06 10.66 -8.78
CA ASN A 76 -1.82 10.07 -8.28
C ASN A 76 -0.68 10.26 -9.29
N ASN A 77 0.47 10.74 -8.83
CA ASN A 77 1.61 11.03 -9.70
C ASN A 77 2.68 9.91 -9.70
N GLY A 78 2.55 8.90 -8.81
CA GLY A 78 3.46 7.76 -8.70
C GLY A 78 4.82 8.03 -8.05
N ASP A 79 5.01 9.14 -7.33
CA ASP A 79 6.31 9.56 -6.77
C ASP A 79 6.64 9.02 -5.36
N GLY A 80 5.72 8.31 -4.72
CA GLY A 80 5.91 7.76 -3.37
C GLY A 80 5.70 8.79 -2.26
N ILE A 81 5.17 9.98 -2.57
CA ILE A 81 4.89 11.00 -1.57
C ILE A 81 3.41 10.92 -1.18
N LEU A 82 3.16 10.71 0.11
CA LEU A 82 1.81 10.79 0.67
C LEU A 82 1.40 12.27 0.86
N ASN A 83 0.91 12.89 -0.21
CA ASN A 83 0.47 14.29 -0.20
C ASN A 83 -0.78 14.52 0.68
N GLY A 84 -0.98 15.76 1.15
CA GLY A 84 -2.17 16.19 1.88
C GLY A 84 -2.11 16.08 3.41
N THR A 85 -3.19 16.50 4.07
CA THR A 85 -3.39 16.40 5.52
C THR A 85 -4.79 15.83 5.79
N PRO A 86 -4.92 14.60 6.33
CA PRO A 86 -3.83 13.68 6.68
C PRO A 86 -3.02 13.22 5.44
N ALA A 87 -1.82 12.70 5.67
CA ALA A 87 -0.96 12.19 4.60
C ALA A 87 -1.68 11.11 3.80
N GLY A 88 -1.67 11.23 2.47
CA GLY A 88 -2.42 10.38 1.54
C GLY A 88 -3.77 10.96 1.11
N ALA A 89 -4.19 12.11 1.63
CA ALA A 89 -5.44 12.78 1.24
C ALA A 89 -5.26 13.88 0.17
N GLY A 90 -4.06 14.04 -0.39
CA GLY A 90 -3.74 15.08 -1.37
C GLY A 90 -3.83 14.64 -2.84
N GLU A 91 -3.83 13.34 -3.08
CA GLU A 91 -3.92 12.72 -4.40
C GLU A 91 -4.91 11.56 -4.36
N ASP A 92 -5.55 11.31 -5.49
CA ASP A 92 -6.47 10.20 -5.71
C ASP A 92 -5.72 8.86 -5.71
N TYR A 93 -6.46 7.76 -5.65
CA TYR A 93 -5.91 6.41 -5.67
C TYR A 93 -5.13 6.14 -6.98
N PRO A 94 -4.08 5.31 -6.94
CA PRO A 94 -3.33 4.96 -8.14
C PRO A 94 -4.15 4.08 -9.08
N THR A 95 -3.80 4.11 -10.37
CA THR A 95 -4.39 3.19 -11.34
C THR A 95 -3.82 1.78 -11.16
N VAL A 96 -4.59 0.75 -11.50
CA VAL A 96 -4.11 -0.64 -11.52
C VAL A 96 -2.88 -0.78 -12.42
N THR A 97 -2.84 -0.07 -13.56
CA THR A 97 -1.70 -0.07 -14.49
C THR A 97 -0.44 0.53 -13.87
N MET A 98 -0.56 1.58 -13.06
CA MET A 98 0.55 2.19 -12.34
C MET A 98 1.16 1.20 -11.34
N VAL A 99 0.31 0.57 -10.51
CA VAL A 99 0.74 -0.45 -9.53
C VAL A 99 1.38 -1.65 -10.24
N ALA A 100 0.77 -2.14 -11.32
CA ALA A 100 1.32 -3.24 -12.11
C ALA A 100 2.69 -2.89 -12.73
N SER A 101 2.87 -1.66 -13.20
CA SER A 101 4.13 -1.21 -13.79
C SER A 101 5.24 -1.16 -12.74
N ILE A 102 4.95 -0.60 -11.57
CA ILE A 102 5.92 -0.47 -10.47
C ILE A 102 6.32 -1.85 -9.92
N THR A 103 5.39 -2.79 -9.85
CA THR A 103 5.62 -4.14 -9.30
C THR A 103 6.16 -5.15 -10.32
N SER A 104 6.18 -4.81 -11.61
CA SER A 104 6.51 -5.72 -12.72
C SER A 104 7.89 -6.41 -12.61
N CYS A 105 8.84 -5.82 -11.88
CA CYS A 105 10.20 -6.33 -11.74
C CYS A 105 10.49 -6.79 -10.30
N GLY A 106 10.22 -8.07 -10.05
CA GLY A 106 10.74 -8.77 -8.87
C GLY A 106 9.81 -8.80 -7.65
N TYR A 107 8.54 -8.43 -7.82
CA TYR A 107 7.52 -8.55 -6.77
C TYR A 107 6.48 -9.61 -7.11
N SER A 108 6.03 -10.35 -6.09
CA SER A 108 4.89 -11.27 -6.12
C SER A 108 3.84 -10.78 -5.11
N ALA A 109 2.61 -10.60 -5.55
CA ALA A 109 1.50 -10.20 -4.70
C ALA A 109 0.54 -11.37 -4.47
N HIS A 110 0.24 -11.67 -3.20
CA HIS A 110 -0.76 -12.65 -2.80
C HIS A 110 -1.88 -11.93 -2.06
N PHE A 111 -3.11 -12.10 -2.55
CA PHE A 111 -4.30 -11.52 -1.98
C PHE A 111 -5.03 -12.58 -1.16
N LEU A 112 -5.22 -12.29 0.12
CA LEU A 112 -6.03 -13.10 1.03
C LEU A 112 -7.33 -12.34 1.26
N GLN A 113 -8.39 -12.84 0.63
CA GLN A 113 -9.79 -12.43 0.84
C GLN A 113 -10.48 -13.45 1.75
#